data_AF-A0A939QJB3-F1
#
_entry.id   AF-A0A939QJB3-F1
#
_cell.length_a   1.000
_cell.length_b   1.000
_cell.length_c   1.000
_cell.angle_alpha   90.00
_cell.angle_beta   90.00
_cell.angle_gamma   90.00
#
_symmetry.space_group_name_H-M   'P 1'
#
loop_
_entity.id
_entity.type
_entity.pdbx_description
1 polymer ?
#
loop_
_entity_poly.entity_id
_entity_poly.type
_entity_poly.pdbx_seq_one_letter_code
_entity_poly.pdbx_strand_id
1 'polypeptide(L)'
;MSFAVSTTGVALPPLADDVRSVDVYFGDDRVWSIDLHVLPDRRAPEIRWPAALRPSLRGATRVDLRDSASGTLIAGTEARFTDDDTITRVVDEDGVPLAINKWGRLGKTLEAGNPGVQERILDRTTEVIARLDDMGLRPFIVGGTLLGAVRDQALLPHDDDADVAYLSAHTNPADVAREGFAVGRALESLGYELVRHSATHMQLYFRTPTGALDHYVDVFSAFFTADGQINQPFHVRGEMREDQMLPFGTVTIQGRPFPAPADPEHWLVINYDEHWRTPIPGYRLETPRPTIRRFQNWFGSFHRSRDFWNDFFRSRSGDETRATDGAHDGPWSSGARWVLRESNRLTAPALVDLGSGDGRLSAQLANSGSASAHRRVVAADYSAYARAAADASGAPLSTAHVNLARVSALSLPLDAGIDGAFDLVANHLLDHLGPHVRLQALRLIRMSLRSGGTAIATLFSTRDQTDGPPELVNPGIAPDDLAAEAAAFDLGVEIVPLRPTSADWHRAPYGVRFTQQPGAAPTASTTLTASRGTR
;
A
#
# COMPACT_ATOMS: atom_id res chain seq x y z
N MET A 1 -30.22 -8.31 -22.07
CA MET A 1 -30.45 -7.08 -21.29
C MET A 1 -30.03 -5.90 -22.15
N SER A 2 -30.72 -4.77 -22.14
CA SER A 2 -30.30 -3.58 -22.90
C SER A 2 -29.17 -2.86 -22.18
N PHE A 3 -28.29 -2.18 -22.92
CA PHE A 3 -27.30 -1.29 -22.32
C PHE A 3 -28.00 -0.20 -21.51
N ALA A 4 -27.57 0.01 -20.27
CA ALA A 4 -28.07 1.05 -19.40
C ALA A 4 -26.99 1.49 -18.41
N VAL A 5 -27.04 2.76 -18.02
CA VAL A 5 -26.12 3.34 -17.04
C VAL A 5 -26.94 3.96 -15.91
N SER A 6 -26.54 3.72 -14.68
CA SER A 6 -27.15 4.32 -13.50
C SER A 6 -26.10 4.92 -12.57
N THR A 7 -26.56 5.54 -11.48
CA THR A 7 -25.68 6.01 -10.39
C THR A 7 -24.95 4.88 -9.68
N THR A 8 -25.44 3.64 -9.76
CA THR A 8 -24.85 2.49 -9.06
C THR A 8 -23.92 1.65 -9.94
N GLY A 9 -24.09 1.67 -11.25
CA GLY A 9 -23.24 0.89 -12.16
C GLY A 9 -23.58 1.01 -13.64
N VAL A 10 -23.16 -0.01 -14.38
CA VAL A 10 -23.38 -0.18 -15.82
C VAL A 10 -23.91 -1.58 -16.13
N ALA A 11 -25.00 -1.65 -16.89
CA ALA A 11 -25.58 -2.88 -17.40
C ALA A 11 -25.10 -3.12 -18.84
N LEU A 12 -24.46 -4.26 -19.08
CA LEU A 12 -23.92 -4.59 -20.40
C LEU A 12 -25.04 -5.04 -21.37
N PRO A 13 -24.98 -4.66 -22.66
CA PRO A 13 -25.84 -5.24 -23.69
C PRO A 13 -25.49 -6.72 -23.93
N PRO A 14 -26.26 -7.46 -24.76
CA PRO A 14 -25.80 -8.75 -25.25
C PRO A 14 -24.51 -8.53 -26.06
N LEU A 15 -23.47 -9.28 -25.74
CA LEU A 15 -22.16 -9.19 -26.39
C LEU A 15 -21.96 -10.41 -27.29
N ALA A 16 -21.18 -10.25 -28.36
CA ALA A 16 -20.75 -11.38 -29.17
C ALA A 16 -19.78 -12.29 -28.37
N ASP A 17 -19.74 -13.58 -28.71
CA ASP A 17 -19.00 -14.60 -27.96
C ASP A 17 -17.47 -14.42 -28.01
N ASP A 18 -16.98 -13.63 -28.97
CA ASP A 18 -15.57 -13.27 -29.17
C ASP A 18 -15.13 -12.06 -28.34
N VAL A 19 -16.08 -11.24 -27.83
CA VAL A 19 -15.75 -10.10 -26.96
C VAL A 19 -15.29 -10.63 -25.60
N ARG A 20 -14.01 -10.42 -25.29
CA ARG A 20 -13.39 -10.86 -24.03
C ARG A 20 -13.38 -9.80 -22.94
N SER A 21 -13.40 -8.53 -23.33
CA SER A 21 -13.36 -7.38 -22.42
C SER A 21 -14.02 -6.17 -23.05
N VAL A 22 -14.46 -5.22 -22.21
CA VAL A 22 -15.13 -3.98 -22.65
C VAL A 22 -14.54 -2.79 -21.91
N ASP A 23 -14.19 -1.75 -22.64
CA ASP A 23 -13.76 -0.47 -22.12
C ASP A 23 -14.95 0.48 -21.95
N VAL A 24 -14.99 1.16 -20.81
CA VAL A 24 -15.97 2.18 -20.47
C VAL A 24 -15.32 3.55 -20.64
N TYR A 25 -15.93 4.39 -21.46
CA TYR A 25 -15.49 5.75 -21.76
C TYR A 25 -16.48 6.77 -21.23
N PHE A 26 -15.97 7.86 -20.65
CA PHE A 26 -16.74 9.07 -20.36
C PHE A 26 -16.32 10.16 -21.35
N GLY A 27 -17.19 10.48 -22.30
CA GLY A 27 -16.80 11.27 -23.46
C GLY A 27 -15.72 10.55 -24.27
N ASP A 28 -14.56 11.19 -24.42
CA ASP A 28 -13.41 10.65 -25.15
C ASP A 28 -12.42 9.89 -24.26
N ASP A 29 -12.57 9.99 -22.94
CA ASP A 29 -11.62 9.43 -21.98
C ASP A 29 -12.03 8.02 -21.53
N ARG A 30 -11.12 7.04 -21.66
CA ARG A 30 -11.33 5.72 -21.08
C ARG A 30 -11.18 5.79 -19.56
N VAL A 31 -12.22 5.41 -18.82
CA VAL A 31 -12.22 5.51 -17.34
C VAL A 31 -12.10 4.14 -16.65
N TRP A 32 -12.46 3.04 -17.33
CA TRP A 32 -12.43 1.70 -16.73
C TRP A 32 -12.48 0.61 -17.81
N SER A 33 -11.92 -0.57 -17.54
CA SER A 33 -12.05 -1.78 -18.36
C SER A 33 -12.66 -2.92 -17.56
N ILE A 34 -13.58 -3.65 -18.19
CA ILE A 34 -14.30 -4.79 -17.61
C ILE A 34 -13.82 -6.06 -18.30
N ASP A 35 -13.11 -6.92 -17.56
CA ASP A 35 -12.80 -8.28 -17.99
C ASP A 35 -14.05 -9.16 -17.83
N LEU A 36 -14.51 -9.77 -18.93
CA LEU A 36 -15.73 -10.58 -18.95
C LEU A 36 -15.50 -12.02 -18.49
N HIS A 37 -14.26 -12.49 -18.41
CA HIS A 37 -13.91 -13.85 -17.98
C HIS A 37 -14.03 -14.03 -16.47
N VAL A 38 -13.76 -12.97 -15.71
CA VAL A 38 -13.83 -12.97 -14.25
C VAL A 38 -15.24 -12.68 -13.72
N LEU A 39 -16.20 -12.41 -14.61
CA LEU A 39 -17.59 -12.22 -14.22
C LEU A 39 -18.26 -13.58 -13.96
N PRO A 40 -19.07 -13.70 -12.89
CA PRO A 40 -19.79 -14.94 -12.62
C PRO A 40 -20.76 -15.30 -13.76
N ASP A 41 -20.92 -16.60 -14.03
CA ASP A 41 -21.81 -17.14 -15.07
C ASP A 41 -23.24 -16.56 -14.99
N ARG A 42 -23.74 -16.39 -13.77
CA ARG A 42 -24.94 -15.59 -13.49
C ARG A 42 -24.54 -14.14 -13.25
N ARG A 43 -24.52 -13.36 -14.32
CA ARG A 43 -24.27 -11.91 -14.26
C ARG A 43 -25.36 -11.23 -13.45
N ALA A 44 -24.95 -10.36 -12.53
CA ALA A 44 -25.86 -9.39 -11.95
C ALA A 44 -26.45 -8.52 -13.08
N PRO A 45 -27.66 -7.96 -12.90
CA PRO A 45 -28.27 -7.08 -13.91
C PRO A 45 -27.39 -5.87 -14.26
N GLU A 46 -26.55 -5.46 -13.32
CA GLU A 46 -25.67 -4.31 -13.40
C GLU A 46 -24.32 -4.63 -12.74
N ILE A 47 -23.23 -4.18 -13.36
CA ILE A 47 -21.89 -4.23 -12.79
C ILE A 47 -21.65 -2.91 -12.06
N ARG A 48 -21.41 -2.98 -10.75
CA ARG A 48 -21.24 -1.79 -9.91
C ARG A 48 -20.01 -0.97 -10.32
N TRP A 49 -20.13 0.34 -10.23
CA TRP A 49 -18.98 1.23 -10.39
C TRP A 49 -17.88 0.91 -9.37
N PRO A 50 -16.60 0.85 -9.80
CA PRO A 50 -15.45 0.79 -8.91
C PRO A 50 -15.54 1.89 -7.83
N ALA A 51 -15.19 1.55 -6.59
CA ALA A 51 -15.31 2.49 -5.47
C ALA A 51 -14.51 3.79 -5.71
N ALA A 52 -13.35 3.69 -6.36
CA ALA A 52 -12.50 4.83 -6.69
C ALA A 52 -13.09 5.78 -7.75
N LEU A 53 -14.03 5.33 -8.60
CA LEU A 53 -14.71 6.21 -9.57
C LEU A 53 -15.84 7.02 -8.96
N ARG A 54 -16.48 6.51 -7.89
CA ARG A 54 -17.70 7.09 -7.31
C ARG A 54 -17.59 8.59 -6.97
N PRO A 55 -16.47 9.10 -6.41
CA PRO A 55 -16.34 10.53 -6.12
C PRO A 55 -16.41 11.43 -7.36
N SER A 56 -16.01 10.91 -8.52
CA SER A 56 -16.01 11.61 -9.81
C SER A 56 -17.34 11.54 -10.54
N LEU A 57 -18.29 10.69 -10.11
CA LEU A 57 -19.61 10.54 -10.73
C LEU A 57 -20.53 11.72 -10.36
N ARG A 58 -20.23 12.90 -10.91
CA ARG A 58 -20.96 14.16 -10.73
C ARG A 58 -21.34 14.76 -12.06
N GLY A 59 -22.55 15.28 -12.16
CA GLY A 59 -23.11 15.87 -13.36
C GLY A 59 -23.57 14.83 -14.38
N ALA A 60 -23.30 15.08 -15.66
CA ALA A 60 -23.67 14.19 -16.75
C ALA A 60 -22.55 14.03 -17.79
N THR A 61 -22.52 12.89 -18.49
CA THR A 61 -21.63 12.65 -19.62
C THR A 61 -22.20 11.58 -20.53
N ARG A 62 -21.73 11.56 -21.78
CA ARG A 62 -21.85 10.39 -22.64
C ARG A 62 -21.02 9.26 -22.08
N VAL A 63 -21.62 8.08 -21.98
CA VAL A 63 -20.96 6.83 -21.59
C VAL A 63 -20.98 5.88 -22.77
N ASP A 64 -19.80 5.52 -23.25
CA ASP A 64 -19.62 4.58 -24.35
C ASP A 64 -18.98 3.28 -23.83
N LEU A 65 -19.47 2.15 -24.35
CA LEU A 65 -18.84 0.84 -24.23
C LEU A 65 -18.13 0.52 -25.55
N ARG A 66 -16.85 0.22 -25.49
CA ARG A 66 -16.06 -0.17 -26.66
C ARG A 66 -15.44 -1.54 -26.43
N ASP A 67 -15.36 -2.35 -27.48
CA ASP A 67 -14.58 -3.59 -27.44
C ASP A 67 -13.12 -3.21 -27.21
N SER A 68 -12.54 -3.69 -26.11
CA SER A 68 -11.19 -3.29 -25.72
C SER A 68 -10.11 -3.81 -26.68
N ALA A 69 -10.39 -4.85 -27.48
CA ALA A 69 -9.45 -5.39 -28.44
C ALA A 69 -9.42 -4.59 -29.76
N SER A 70 -10.59 -4.21 -30.27
CA SER A 70 -10.73 -3.52 -31.56
C SER A 70 -10.96 -2.01 -31.46
N GLY A 71 -11.31 -1.50 -30.29
CA GLY A 71 -11.78 -0.13 -30.08
C GLY A 71 -13.19 0.15 -30.63
N THR A 72 -13.87 -0.87 -31.18
CA THR A 72 -15.17 -0.70 -31.83
C THR A 72 -16.24 -0.31 -30.81
N LEU A 73 -17.05 0.71 -31.11
CA LEU A 73 -18.19 1.10 -30.29
C LEU A 73 -19.25 -0.01 -30.26
N ILE A 74 -19.52 -0.54 -29.08
CA ILE A 74 -20.54 -1.56 -28.82
C ILE A 74 -21.88 -0.88 -28.52
N ALA A 75 -21.89 0.09 -27.62
CA ALA A 75 -23.07 0.83 -27.21
C ALA A 75 -22.70 2.19 -26.62
N GLY A 76 -23.62 3.16 -26.65
CA GLY A 76 -23.41 4.49 -26.09
C GLY A 76 -24.72 5.11 -25.62
N THR A 77 -24.68 5.87 -24.53
CA THR A 77 -25.85 6.55 -23.97
C THR A 77 -25.44 7.78 -23.17
N GLU A 78 -26.34 8.76 -23.04
CA GLU A 78 -26.15 9.88 -22.12
C GLU A 78 -26.51 9.43 -20.69
N ALA A 79 -25.60 9.61 -19.75
CA ALA A 79 -25.80 9.27 -18.35
C ALA A 79 -25.72 10.52 -17.47
N ARG A 80 -26.65 10.62 -16.52
CA ARG A 80 -26.63 11.65 -15.48
C ARG A 80 -26.41 10.97 -14.13
N PHE A 81 -25.39 11.40 -13.41
CA PHE A 81 -25.03 10.88 -12.09
C PHE A 81 -25.55 11.77 -10.96
N THR A 82 -25.58 13.09 -11.16
CA THR A 82 -26.19 14.07 -10.23
C THR A 82 -26.93 15.17 -11.00
N ASP A 83 -27.70 15.98 -10.27
CA ASP A 83 -28.39 17.15 -10.84
C ASP A 83 -27.45 18.34 -11.09
N ASP A 84 -26.15 18.20 -10.80
CA ASP A 84 -25.15 19.24 -11.05
C ASP A 84 -25.06 19.54 -12.55
N ASP A 85 -24.98 20.82 -12.93
CA ASP A 85 -24.82 21.26 -14.32
C ASP A 85 -23.33 21.24 -14.73
N THR A 86 -22.70 20.07 -14.57
CA THR A 86 -21.28 19.85 -14.88
C THR A 86 -21.12 18.63 -15.79
N ILE A 87 -20.06 18.63 -16.60
CA ILE A 87 -19.69 17.45 -17.39
C ILE A 87 -18.87 16.51 -16.49
N THR A 88 -19.31 15.27 -16.36
CA THR A 88 -18.58 14.25 -15.60
C THR A 88 -17.23 14.00 -16.27
N ARG A 89 -16.14 14.22 -15.53
CA ARG A 89 -14.78 13.91 -15.96
C ARG A 89 -14.03 13.22 -14.83
N VAL A 90 -13.13 12.32 -15.19
CA VAL A 90 -12.26 11.61 -14.25
C VAL A 90 -10.84 12.08 -14.52
N VAL A 91 -10.43 13.14 -13.84
CA VAL A 91 -9.14 13.82 -14.05
C VAL A 91 -8.44 14.08 -12.71
N ASP A 92 -7.13 14.28 -12.73
CA ASP A 92 -6.38 14.78 -11.56
C ASP A 92 -6.49 16.30 -11.38
N GLU A 93 -5.77 16.85 -10.40
CA GLU A 93 -5.76 18.29 -10.07
C GLU A 93 -5.23 19.16 -11.22
N ASP A 94 -4.41 18.58 -12.11
CA ASP A 94 -3.86 19.24 -13.29
C ASP A 94 -4.76 19.06 -14.54
N GLY A 95 -5.89 18.35 -14.40
CA GLY A 95 -6.82 18.07 -15.48
C GLY A 95 -6.43 16.90 -16.38
N VAL A 96 -5.44 16.09 -15.98
CA VAL A 96 -4.98 14.90 -16.74
C VAL A 96 -6.00 13.77 -16.57
N PRO A 97 -6.47 13.13 -17.67
CA PRO A 97 -7.37 11.98 -17.60
C PRO A 97 -6.84 10.82 -16.75
N LEU A 98 -7.72 10.25 -15.93
CA LEU A 98 -7.44 9.11 -15.08
C LEU A 98 -8.33 7.92 -15.42
N ALA A 99 -7.79 6.72 -15.31
CA ALA A 99 -8.51 5.47 -15.48
C ALA A 99 -8.30 4.52 -14.30
N ILE A 100 -9.26 3.61 -14.10
CA ILE A 100 -9.10 2.52 -13.14
C ILE A 100 -8.03 1.54 -13.65
N ASN A 101 -6.95 1.42 -12.88
CA ASN A 101 -5.86 0.50 -13.14
C ASN A 101 -6.16 -0.94 -12.67
N LYS A 102 -5.22 -1.87 -12.88
CA LYS A 102 -5.29 -3.28 -12.47
C LYS A 102 -5.51 -3.47 -10.96
N TRP A 103 -5.23 -2.45 -10.14
CA TRP A 103 -5.42 -2.44 -8.69
C TRP A 103 -6.77 -1.86 -8.25
N GLY A 104 -7.62 -1.44 -9.19
CA GLY A 104 -8.91 -0.82 -8.87
C GLY A 104 -8.82 0.65 -8.43
N ARG A 105 -7.69 1.31 -8.67
CA ARG A 105 -7.45 2.72 -8.32
C ARG A 105 -7.34 3.60 -9.56
N LEU A 106 -7.59 4.89 -9.39
CA LEU A 106 -7.37 5.88 -10.44
C LEU A 106 -5.87 6.12 -10.62
N GLY A 107 -5.38 5.93 -11.84
CA GLY A 107 -4.02 6.24 -12.28
C GLY A 107 -4.02 6.99 -13.60
N LYS A 108 -2.91 7.67 -13.91
CA LYS A 108 -2.73 8.37 -15.18
C LYS A 108 -2.65 7.35 -16.32
N THR A 109 -3.20 7.70 -17.48
CA THR A 109 -3.04 6.88 -18.70
C THR A 109 -1.88 7.42 -19.54
N LEU A 110 -1.16 6.56 -20.28
CA LEU A 110 -0.02 7.00 -21.11
C LEU A 110 -0.46 7.75 -22.38
N GLU A 111 -1.73 7.64 -22.77
CA GLU A 111 -2.22 8.11 -24.08
C GLU A 111 -2.77 9.54 -24.07
N ALA A 112 -3.40 9.99 -22.98
CA ALA A 112 -4.03 11.31 -22.90
C ALA A 112 -3.43 12.16 -21.77
N GLY A 113 -2.74 13.24 -22.12
CA GLY A 113 -2.30 14.28 -21.17
C GLY A 113 -0.89 14.15 -20.58
N ASN A 114 -0.10 13.12 -20.94
CA ASN A 114 1.31 13.02 -20.54
C ASN A 114 2.27 12.70 -21.71
N PRO A 115 2.45 13.62 -22.70
CA PRO A 115 3.33 13.37 -23.84
C PRO A 115 4.77 13.03 -23.42
N GLY A 116 5.34 12.03 -24.11
CA GLY A 116 6.71 11.57 -23.93
C GLY A 116 7.03 10.86 -22.61
N VAL A 117 6.00 10.54 -21.81
CA VAL A 117 6.18 9.76 -20.57
C VAL A 117 6.80 8.39 -20.85
N GLN A 118 6.44 7.75 -21.97
CA GLN A 118 7.03 6.47 -22.37
C GLN A 118 8.53 6.58 -22.61
N GLU A 119 9.00 7.63 -23.30
CA GLU A 119 10.43 7.83 -23.50
C GLU A 119 11.15 8.07 -22.17
N ARG A 120 10.56 8.86 -21.26
CA ARG A 120 11.12 9.09 -19.92
C ARG A 120 11.19 7.80 -19.11
N ILE A 121 10.15 6.96 -19.15
CA ILE A 121 10.15 5.63 -18.51
C ILE A 121 11.27 4.78 -19.09
N LEU A 122 11.42 4.69 -20.41
CA LEU A 122 12.47 3.89 -21.05
C LEU A 122 13.88 4.41 -20.74
N ASP A 123 14.06 5.72 -20.67
CA ASP A 123 15.33 6.35 -20.27
C ASP A 123 15.69 5.95 -18.82
N ARG A 124 14.74 6.06 -17.88
CA ARG A 124 14.96 5.66 -16.48
C ARG A 124 15.15 4.16 -16.32
N THR A 125 14.43 3.32 -17.06
CA THR A 125 14.63 1.88 -17.07
C THR A 125 16.04 1.51 -17.54
N THR A 126 16.52 2.16 -18.61
CA THR A 126 17.90 1.96 -19.10
C THR A 126 18.92 2.35 -18.05
N GLU A 127 18.73 3.49 -17.40
CA GLU A 127 19.58 3.98 -16.31
C GLU A 127 19.61 2.99 -15.13
N VAL A 128 18.43 2.55 -14.66
CA VAL A 128 18.31 1.62 -13.53
C VAL A 128 18.98 0.28 -13.85
N ILE A 129 18.79 -0.26 -15.06
CA ILE A 129 19.48 -1.47 -15.52
C ILE A 129 20.99 -1.28 -15.47
N ALA A 130 21.52 -0.18 -15.99
CA ALA A 130 22.95 0.10 -15.93
C ALA A 130 23.48 0.20 -14.49
N ARG A 131 22.71 0.80 -13.56
CA ARG A 131 23.09 0.86 -12.14
C ARG A 131 23.11 -0.50 -11.47
N LEU A 132 22.17 -1.38 -11.80
CA LEU A 132 22.16 -2.74 -11.26
C LEU A 132 23.33 -3.56 -11.81
N ASP A 133 23.66 -3.38 -13.09
CA ASP A 133 24.85 -4.01 -13.72
C ASP A 133 26.17 -3.51 -13.10
N ASP A 134 26.30 -2.20 -12.86
CA ASP A 134 27.44 -1.59 -12.15
C ASP A 134 27.63 -2.19 -10.74
N MET A 135 26.54 -2.64 -10.10
CA MET A 135 26.57 -3.33 -8.80
C MET A 135 26.96 -4.81 -8.90
N GLY A 136 27.27 -5.31 -10.11
CA GLY A 136 27.59 -6.70 -10.39
C GLY A 136 26.38 -7.63 -10.40
N LEU A 137 25.17 -7.08 -10.55
CA LEU A 137 23.93 -7.86 -10.65
C LEU A 137 23.62 -8.18 -12.12
N ARG A 138 22.61 -9.02 -12.32
CA ARG A 138 22.17 -9.48 -13.65
C ARG A 138 20.75 -8.94 -13.93
N PRO A 139 20.59 -7.66 -14.32
CA PRO A 139 19.29 -7.05 -14.57
C PRO A 139 18.66 -7.49 -15.90
N PHE A 140 17.33 -7.55 -15.93
CA PHE A 140 16.49 -7.86 -17.09
C PHE A 140 15.08 -7.28 -16.90
N ILE A 141 14.37 -6.98 -17.99
CA ILE A 141 12.99 -6.49 -17.91
C ILE A 141 12.01 -7.64 -17.65
N VAL A 142 10.94 -7.39 -16.90
CA VAL A 142 9.91 -8.36 -16.53
C VAL A 142 8.50 -7.77 -16.67
N GLY A 143 7.48 -8.47 -16.19
CA GLY A 143 6.13 -7.92 -16.04
C GLY A 143 5.52 -7.38 -17.33
N GLY A 144 4.81 -6.26 -17.22
CA GLY A 144 4.15 -5.59 -18.34
C GLY A 144 5.16 -5.09 -19.37
N THR A 145 6.34 -4.68 -18.90
CA THR A 145 7.45 -4.22 -19.75
C THR A 145 7.97 -5.32 -20.68
N LEU A 146 8.22 -6.52 -20.16
CA LEU A 146 8.63 -7.67 -21.00
C LEU A 146 7.49 -8.12 -21.93
N LEU A 147 6.25 -8.12 -21.44
CA LEU A 147 5.08 -8.47 -22.25
C LEU A 147 4.93 -7.53 -23.46
N GLY A 148 4.98 -6.22 -23.22
CA GLY A 148 4.94 -5.21 -24.26
C GLY A 148 6.09 -5.33 -25.24
N ALA A 149 7.31 -5.60 -24.74
CA ALA A 149 8.48 -5.84 -25.58
C ALA A 149 8.27 -7.03 -26.53
N VAL A 150 7.87 -8.19 -26.03
CA VAL A 150 7.75 -9.42 -26.84
C VAL A 150 6.55 -9.35 -27.78
N ARG A 151 5.42 -8.83 -27.31
CA ARG A 151 4.16 -8.84 -28.07
C ARG A 151 4.05 -7.69 -29.06
N ASP A 152 4.31 -6.48 -28.59
CA ASP A 152 3.94 -5.23 -29.30
C ASP A 152 5.18 -4.41 -29.70
N GLN A 153 6.38 -4.77 -29.23
CA GLN A 153 7.62 -3.99 -29.37
C GLN A 153 7.47 -2.55 -28.84
N ALA A 154 6.60 -2.36 -27.86
CA ALA A 154 6.23 -1.08 -27.24
C ALA A 154 5.89 -1.29 -25.76
N LEU A 155 5.90 -0.22 -24.94
CA LEU A 155 5.26 -0.27 -23.63
C LEU A 155 3.75 -0.45 -23.82
N LEU A 156 3.09 -1.15 -22.89
CA LEU A 156 1.64 -1.33 -22.99
C LEU A 156 0.95 0.03 -22.81
N PRO A 157 -0.09 0.36 -23.59
CA PRO A 157 -0.72 1.69 -23.56
C PRO A 157 -1.26 2.16 -22.20
N HIS A 158 -1.42 1.23 -21.25
CA HIS A 158 -2.02 1.46 -19.94
C HIS A 158 -1.06 1.20 -18.77
N ASP A 159 0.23 0.93 -19.05
CA ASP A 159 1.25 0.88 -17.99
C ASP A 159 1.51 2.29 -17.47
N ASP A 160 1.85 2.51 -16.21
CA ASP A 160 2.29 3.84 -15.71
C ASP A 160 3.73 3.78 -15.18
N ASP A 161 4.39 2.68 -15.49
CA ASP A 161 5.63 2.20 -14.88
C ASP A 161 6.44 1.32 -15.84
N ALA A 162 7.61 0.90 -15.36
CA ALA A 162 8.34 -0.20 -15.94
C ALA A 162 8.84 -1.17 -14.87
N ASP A 163 8.91 -2.44 -15.23
CA ASP A 163 9.31 -3.53 -14.35
C ASP A 163 10.71 -4.03 -14.73
N VAL A 164 11.63 -3.98 -13.78
CA VAL A 164 12.98 -4.55 -13.88
C VAL A 164 13.16 -5.60 -12.79
N ALA A 165 13.75 -6.75 -13.11
CA ALA A 165 14.27 -7.67 -12.12
C ALA A 165 15.78 -7.79 -12.27
N TYR A 166 16.46 -8.24 -11.21
CA TYR A 166 17.81 -8.77 -11.33
C TYR A 166 17.86 -10.22 -10.83
N LEU A 167 18.62 -11.07 -11.50
CA LEU A 167 18.77 -12.47 -11.11
C LEU A 167 19.86 -12.62 -10.04
N SER A 168 19.43 -12.78 -8.79
CA SER A 168 20.29 -13.10 -7.65
C SER A 168 21.07 -14.40 -7.88
N ALA A 169 22.31 -14.44 -7.39
CA ALA A 169 23.08 -15.67 -7.32
C ALA A 169 22.69 -16.56 -6.12
N HIS A 170 21.91 -16.02 -5.18
CA HIS A 170 21.49 -16.73 -4.00
C HIS A 170 20.25 -17.60 -4.28
N THR A 171 20.17 -18.74 -3.61
CA THR A 171 19.01 -19.65 -3.71
C THR A 171 18.20 -19.74 -2.41
N ASN A 172 18.75 -19.22 -1.31
CA ASN A 172 18.07 -19.12 -0.03
C ASN A 172 17.34 -17.77 0.08
N PRO A 173 16.03 -17.76 0.37
CA PRO A 173 15.24 -16.53 0.50
C PRO A 173 15.81 -15.52 1.51
N ALA A 174 16.44 -15.98 2.60
CA ALA A 174 17.02 -15.07 3.59
C ALA A 174 18.22 -14.29 3.02
N ASP A 175 19.04 -14.94 2.20
CA ASP A 175 20.18 -14.29 1.53
C ASP A 175 19.72 -13.32 0.45
N VAL A 176 18.70 -13.70 -0.32
CA VAL A 176 18.06 -12.82 -1.31
C VAL A 176 17.42 -11.59 -0.64
N ALA A 177 16.77 -11.77 0.52
CA ALA A 177 16.24 -10.65 1.30
C ALA A 177 17.36 -9.69 1.76
N ARG A 178 18.47 -10.23 2.26
CA ARG A 178 19.64 -9.44 2.68
C ARG A 178 20.25 -8.68 1.51
N GLU A 179 20.36 -9.31 0.36
CA GLU A 179 20.81 -8.69 -0.90
C GLU A 179 19.85 -7.56 -1.31
N GLY A 180 18.54 -7.79 -1.36
CA GLY A 180 17.56 -6.76 -1.74
C GLY A 180 17.56 -5.53 -0.82
N PHE A 181 17.89 -5.70 0.48
CA PHE A 181 18.14 -4.57 1.37
C PHE A 181 19.47 -3.85 1.08
N ALA A 182 20.53 -4.58 0.71
CA ALA A 182 21.81 -3.98 0.33
C ALA A 182 21.70 -3.20 -0.98
N VAL A 183 21.04 -3.77 -1.98
CA VAL A 183 20.81 -3.11 -3.28
C VAL A 183 20.00 -1.84 -3.10
N GLY A 184 18.89 -1.87 -2.35
CA GLY A 184 18.11 -0.65 -2.16
C GLY A 184 18.85 0.43 -1.37
N ARG A 185 19.71 0.09 -0.40
CA ARG A 185 20.60 1.09 0.24
C ARG A 185 21.60 1.68 -0.75
N ALA A 186 22.14 0.87 -1.67
CA ALA A 186 23.03 1.34 -2.71
C ALA A 186 22.30 2.31 -3.66
N LEU A 187 21.07 1.98 -4.08
CA LEU A 187 20.24 2.88 -4.89
C LEU A 187 19.89 4.18 -4.13
N GLU A 188 19.49 4.10 -2.86
CA GLU A 188 19.25 5.28 -2.02
C GLU A 188 20.51 6.16 -1.93
N SER A 189 21.71 5.56 -1.81
CA SER A 189 22.98 6.30 -1.78
C SER A 189 23.34 6.98 -3.10
N LEU A 190 22.77 6.52 -4.22
CA LEU A 190 22.86 7.16 -5.53
C LEU A 190 21.81 8.28 -5.72
N GLY A 191 20.94 8.49 -4.73
CA GLY A 191 19.94 9.55 -4.74
C GLY A 191 18.56 9.13 -5.24
N TYR A 192 18.31 7.84 -5.47
CA TYR A 192 16.97 7.38 -5.82
C TYR A 192 16.02 7.50 -4.63
N GLU A 193 14.84 8.10 -4.86
CA GLU A 193 13.72 8.00 -3.93
C GLU A 193 13.10 6.61 -4.06
N LEU A 194 13.20 5.83 -2.99
CA LEU A 194 12.79 4.43 -2.99
C LEU A 194 11.62 4.20 -2.04
N VAL A 195 10.61 3.51 -2.57
CA VAL A 195 9.48 3.01 -1.81
C VAL A 195 9.55 1.49 -1.73
N ARG A 196 9.72 0.96 -0.52
CA ARG A 196 9.94 -0.49 -0.31
C ARG A 196 8.65 -1.25 -0.04
N HIS A 197 8.33 -2.20 -0.91
CA HIS A 197 7.13 -3.04 -0.77
C HIS A 197 7.37 -4.34 -0.01
N SER A 198 8.56 -4.92 -0.15
CA SER A 198 9.05 -6.10 0.57
C SER A 198 10.58 -6.08 0.63
N ALA A 199 11.22 -7.12 1.15
CA ALA A 199 12.68 -7.24 1.10
C ALA A 199 13.22 -7.31 -0.35
N THR A 200 12.40 -7.74 -1.31
CA THR A 200 12.79 -8.07 -2.69
C THR A 200 11.96 -7.35 -3.76
N HIS A 201 11.19 -6.35 -3.36
CA HIS A 201 10.42 -5.48 -4.26
C HIS A 201 10.52 -4.04 -3.75
N MET A 202 11.06 -3.18 -4.61
CA MET A 202 11.22 -1.75 -4.37
C MET A 202 10.77 -0.97 -5.60
N GLN A 203 10.17 0.18 -5.38
CA GLN A 203 9.64 1.06 -6.41
C GLN A 203 10.45 2.36 -6.38
N LEU A 204 11.09 2.72 -7.49
CA LEU A 204 11.91 3.93 -7.60
C LEU A 204 11.05 5.05 -8.19
N TYR A 205 10.88 6.13 -7.44
CA TYR A 205 10.01 7.24 -7.81
C TYR A 205 10.77 8.27 -8.64
N PHE A 206 10.15 8.70 -9.74
CA PHE A 206 10.63 9.80 -10.56
C PHE A 206 9.57 10.90 -10.57
N ARG A 207 9.97 12.10 -10.10
CA ARG A 207 9.07 13.23 -9.92
C ARG A 207 9.22 14.25 -11.04
N THR A 208 8.13 14.97 -11.32
CA THR A 208 8.15 16.18 -12.14
C THR A 208 8.92 17.30 -11.44
N PRO A 209 9.29 18.39 -12.14
CA PRO A 209 9.88 19.57 -11.50
C PRO A 209 9.01 20.21 -10.42
N THR A 210 7.68 20.00 -10.48
CA THR A 210 6.72 20.47 -9.47
C THR A 210 6.63 19.54 -8.25
N GLY A 211 7.34 18.41 -8.26
CA GLY A 211 7.37 17.43 -7.16
C GLY A 211 6.28 16.36 -7.23
N ALA A 212 5.37 16.41 -8.20
CA ALA A 212 4.37 15.36 -8.42
C ALA A 212 5.05 14.07 -8.92
N LEU A 213 4.49 12.90 -8.58
CA LEU A 213 4.97 11.64 -9.15
C LEU A 213 4.66 11.64 -10.66
N ASP A 214 5.70 11.48 -11.49
CA ASP A 214 5.56 11.37 -12.94
C ASP A 214 5.38 9.90 -13.34
N HIS A 215 6.34 9.06 -12.95
CA HIS A 215 6.34 7.62 -13.20
C HIS A 215 7.25 6.92 -12.18
N TYR A 216 7.31 5.60 -12.22
CA TYR A 216 8.20 4.80 -11.39
C TYR A 216 8.77 3.60 -12.13
N VAL A 217 9.87 3.07 -11.60
CA VAL A 217 10.43 1.78 -12.04
C VAL A 217 10.40 0.83 -10.85
N ASP A 218 9.68 -0.28 -11.01
CA ASP A 218 9.70 -1.37 -10.05
C ASP A 218 10.95 -2.22 -10.26
N VAL A 219 11.64 -2.52 -9.16
CA VAL A 219 12.83 -3.36 -9.13
C VAL A 219 12.60 -4.57 -8.23
N PHE A 220 12.72 -5.76 -8.82
CA PHE A 220 12.53 -7.04 -8.17
C PHE A 220 13.82 -7.85 -8.04
N SER A 221 13.91 -8.69 -7.01
CA SER A 221 14.96 -9.72 -6.90
C SER A 221 14.42 -11.05 -7.42
N ALA A 222 14.85 -11.48 -8.61
CA ALA A 222 14.54 -12.81 -9.12
C ALA A 222 15.58 -13.84 -8.65
N PHE A 223 15.16 -15.08 -8.35
CA PHE A 223 16.09 -16.12 -7.90
C PHE A 223 15.55 -17.54 -8.08
N PHE A 224 16.47 -18.49 -8.26
CA PHE A 224 16.15 -19.91 -8.23
C PHE A 224 16.12 -20.45 -6.81
N THR A 225 15.12 -21.24 -6.46
CA THR A 225 15.14 -22.04 -5.22
C THR A 225 15.70 -23.43 -5.47
N ALA A 226 16.16 -24.10 -4.41
CA ALA A 226 16.77 -25.43 -4.50
C ALA A 226 15.82 -26.53 -5.06
N ASP A 227 14.52 -26.27 -5.11
CA ASP A 227 13.50 -27.12 -5.75
C ASP A 227 13.36 -26.87 -7.27
N GLY A 228 14.29 -26.13 -7.88
CA GLY A 228 14.34 -25.88 -9.33
C GLY A 228 13.34 -24.84 -9.83
N GLN A 229 12.78 -24.03 -8.94
CA GLN A 229 11.74 -23.06 -9.27
C GLN A 229 12.35 -21.67 -9.39
N ILE A 230 11.98 -20.94 -10.44
CA ILE A 230 12.28 -19.51 -10.55
C ILE A 230 11.25 -18.73 -9.74
N ASN A 231 11.69 -17.68 -9.05
CA ASN A 231 10.84 -16.83 -8.23
C ASN A 231 11.13 -15.36 -8.57
N GLN A 232 10.09 -14.56 -8.82
CA GLN A 232 10.14 -13.10 -8.72
C GLN A 232 9.09 -12.72 -7.66
N PRO A 233 9.51 -12.40 -6.42
CA PRO A 233 8.61 -12.23 -5.29
C PRO A 233 7.63 -11.08 -5.47
N PHE A 234 6.41 -11.46 -5.80
CA PHE A 234 5.14 -10.73 -5.76
C PHE A 234 4.09 -11.69 -6.33
N HIS A 235 4.43 -12.31 -7.48
CA HIS A 235 3.54 -13.18 -8.25
C HIS A 235 4.25 -14.43 -8.82
N VAL A 236 5.39 -14.27 -9.49
CA VAL A 236 6.00 -15.33 -10.31
C VAL A 236 6.63 -16.41 -9.44
N ARG A 237 6.13 -17.64 -9.57
CA ARG A 237 6.83 -18.86 -9.15
C ARG A 237 6.47 -20.02 -10.08
N GLY A 238 7.45 -20.56 -10.79
CA GLY A 238 7.23 -21.68 -11.70
C GLY A 238 8.49 -22.47 -12.01
N GLU A 239 8.32 -23.56 -12.75
CA GLU A 239 9.43 -24.34 -13.28
C GLU A 239 10.11 -23.59 -14.42
N MET A 240 11.43 -23.47 -14.34
CA MET A 240 12.24 -22.88 -15.40
C MET A 240 13.64 -23.47 -15.30
N ARG A 241 14.21 -23.90 -16.43
CA ARG A 241 15.59 -24.38 -16.44
C ARG A 241 16.56 -23.21 -16.52
N GLU A 242 17.79 -23.43 -16.07
CA GLU A 242 18.82 -22.38 -16.10
C GLU A 242 19.14 -21.92 -17.53
N ASP A 243 19.13 -22.82 -18.52
CA ASP A 243 19.35 -22.51 -19.95
C ASP A 243 18.20 -21.73 -20.60
N GLN A 244 17.01 -21.73 -19.99
CA GLN A 244 15.89 -20.88 -20.38
C GLN A 244 16.03 -19.46 -19.80
N MET A 245 16.82 -19.30 -18.75
CA MET A 245 17.06 -18.01 -18.11
C MET A 245 18.34 -17.36 -18.64
N LEU A 246 19.42 -18.13 -18.76
CA LEU A 246 20.76 -17.66 -19.06
C LEU A 246 21.39 -18.41 -20.25
N PRO A 247 22.30 -17.77 -21.02
CA PRO A 247 22.63 -16.35 -20.95
C PRO A 247 21.45 -15.47 -21.37
N PHE A 248 21.35 -14.25 -20.85
CA PHE A 248 20.26 -13.35 -21.23
C PHE A 248 20.24 -13.09 -22.74
N GLY A 249 19.03 -13.05 -23.29
CA GLY A 249 18.75 -12.57 -24.62
C GLY A 249 18.55 -11.06 -24.64
N THR A 250 18.12 -10.54 -25.78
CA THR A 250 17.76 -9.14 -25.96
C THR A 250 16.42 -9.05 -26.66
N VAL A 251 15.53 -8.21 -26.12
CA VAL A 251 14.28 -7.81 -26.77
C VAL A 251 14.31 -6.30 -27.01
N THR A 252 13.41 -5.79 -27.86
CA THR A 252 13.36 -4.36 -28.17
C THR A 252 12.03 -3.72 -27.78
N ILE A 253 12.10 -2.50 -27.28
CA ILE A 253 10.94 -1.62 -27.07
C ILE A 253 11.23 -0.33 -27.81
N GLN A 254 10.41 0.02 -28.81
CA GLN A 254 10.61 1.21 -29.65
C GLN A 254 12.04 1.30 -30.23
N GLY A 255 12.59 0.15 -30.65
CA GLY A 255 13.95 0.04 -31.19
C GLY A 255 15.08 0.09 -30.16
N ARG A 256 14.80 0.28 -28.87
CA ARG A 256 15.79 0.25 -27.78
C ARG A 256 15.98 -1.17 -27.26
N PRO A 257 17.23 -1.67 -27.12
CA PRO A 257 17.49 -3.02 -26.64
C PRO A 257 17.39 -3.11 -25.11
N PHE A 258 16.76 -4.17 -24.61
CA PHE A 258 16.68 -4.49 -23.19
C PHE A 258 17.05 -5.95 -22.93
N PRO A 259 17.79 -6.24 -21.84
CA PRO A 259 18.08 -7.61 -21.43
C PRO A 259 16.80 -8.34 -21.03
N ALA A 260 16.67 -9.59 -21.46
CA ALA A 260 15.54 -10.47 -21.19
C ALA A 260 16.02 -11.91 -20.92
N PRO A 261 15.19 -12.77 -20.33
CA PRO A 261 15.51 -14.21 -20.23
C PRO A 261 15.87 -14.81 -21.59
N ALA A 262 16.67 -15.88 -21.60
CA ALA A 262 17.02 -16.58 -22.84
C ALA A 262 15.78 -17.08 -23.60
N ASP A 263 14.75 -17.50 -22.85
CA ASP A 263 13.44 -17.89 -23.32
C ASP A 263 12.38 -16.96 -22.67
N PRO A 264 12.13 -15.79 -23.26
CA PRO A 264 11.21 -14.81 -22.69
C PRO A 264 9.75 -15.27 -22.75
N GLU A 265 9.39 -16.12 -23.71
CA GLU A 265 8.02 -16.64 -23.83
C GLU A 265 7.69 -17.59 -22.67
N HIS A 266 8.62 -18.47 -22.28
CA HIS A 266 8.43 -19.33 -21.11
C HIS A 266 8.28 -18.52 -19.82
N TRP A 267 9.03 -17.43 -19.65
CA TRP A 267 8.82 -16.50 -18.53
C TRP A 267 7.41 -15.89 -18.52
N LEU A 268 6.91 -15.45 -19.69
CA LEU A 268 5.58 -14.89 -19.83
C LEU A 268 4.48 -15.92 -19.54
N VAL A 269 4.66 -17.19 -19.90
CA VAL A 269 3.73 -18.27 -19.52
C VAL A 269 3.68 -18.45 -18.01
N ILE A 270 4.81 -18.38 -17.30
CA ILE A 270 4.81 -18.47 -15.82
C ILE A 270 4.07 -17.27 -15.20
N ASN A 271 4.18 -16.08 -15.80
CA ASN A 271 3.63 -14.83 -15.26
C ASN A 271 2.15 -14.59 -15.64
N TYR A 272 1.71 -15.05 -16.81
CA TYR A 272 0.42 -14.68 -17.42
C TYR A 272 -0.34 -15.86 -18.02
N ASP A 273 0.13 -17.10 -17.82
CA ASP A 273 -0.39 -18.32 -18.44
C ASP A 273 -0.24 -18.39 -19.99
N GLU A 274 -0.70 -19.49 -20.58
CA GLU A 274 -0.57 -19.80 -22.01
C GLU A 274 -1.26 -18.76 -22.93
N HIS A 275 -2.18 -17.96 -22.40
CA HIS A 275 -2.96 -16.99 -23.19
C HIS A 275 -2.35 -15.60 -23.24
N TRP A 276 -1.14 -15.39 -22.70
CA TRP A 276 -0.48 -14.08 -22.59
C TRP A 276 -0.40 -13.28 -23.90
N ARG A 277 -0.38 -13.97 -25.05
CA ARG A 277 -0.38 -13.34 -26.39
C ARG A 277 -1.67 -12.61 -26.72
N THR A 278 -2.78 -12.98 -26.08
CA THR A 278 -4.08 -12.36 -26.29
C THR A 278 -4.26 -11.24 -25.26
N PRO A 279 -4.40 -9.97 -25.68
CA PRO A 279 -4.68 -8.90 -24.74
C PRO A 279 -6.00 -9.17 -23.99
N ILE A 280 -5.95 -9.13 -22.66
CA ILE A 280 -7.14 -9.16 -21.80
C ILE A 280 -7.19 -7.85 -21.01
N PRO A 281 -7.80 -6.79 -21.58
CA PRO A 281 -8.07 -5.55 -20.85
C PRO A 281 -8.82 -5.80 -19.55
N GLY A 282 -8.29 -5.26 -18.45
CA GLY A 282 -8.80 -5.50 -17.11
C GLY A 282 -8.31 -6.79 -16.44
N TYR A 283 -7.35 -7.52 -17.06
CA TYR A 283 -6.74 -8.72 -16.49
C TYR A 283 -6.32 -8.53 -15.05
N ARG A 284 -6.68 -9.51 -14.20
CA ARG A 284 -6.29 -9.56 -12.80
C ARG A 284 -5.32 -10.71 -12.58
N LEU A 285 -4.13 -10.38 -12.10
CA LEU A 285 -3.14 -11.37 -11.69
C LEU A 285 -3.67 -12.20 -10.52
N GLU A 286 -3.93 -13.49 -10.76
CA GLU A 286 -4.29 -14.44 -9.72
C GLU A 286 -3.05 -15.18 -9.22
N THR A 287 -2.55 -14.79 -8.04
CA THR A 287 -1.39 -15.46 -7.44
C THR A 287 -1.85 -16.65 -6.59
N PRO A 288 -1.33 -17.87 -6.80
CA PRO A 288 -1.69 -19.02 -5.96
C PRO A 288 -1.44 -18.76 -4.46
N ARG A 289 -2.39 -19.11 -3.60
CA ARG A 289 -2.28 -18.91 -2.14
C ARG A 289 -0.98 -19.46 -1.52
N PRO A 290 -0.45 -20.63 -1.92
CA PRO A 290 0.83 -21.11 -1.42
C PRO A 290 2.00 -20.18 -1.76
N THR A 291 1.99 -19.58 -2.96
CA THR A 291 2.99 -18.61 -3.42
C THR A 291 2.89 -17.31 -2.62
N ILE A 292 1.68 -16.77 -2.46
CA ILE A 292 1.43 -15.59 -1.60
C ILE A 292 1.99 -15.84 -0.20
N ARG A 293 1.58 -16.95 0.44
CA ARG A 293 2.02 -17.27 1.81
C ARG A 293 3.54 -17.35 1.89
N ARG A 294 4.19 -17.99 0.91
CA ARG A 294 5.64 -18.16 0.86
C ARG A 294 6.36 -16.81 0.78
N PHE A 295 6.00 -15.96 -0.19
CA PHE A 295 6.63 -14.66 -0.36
C PHE A 295 6.41 -13.73 0.82
N GLN A 296 5.19 -13.68 1.38
CA GLN A 296 4.91 -12.87 2.56
C GLN A 296 5.73 -13.30 3.79
N ASN A 297 5.94 -14.61 3.98
CA ASN A 297 6.74 -15.12 5.09
C ASN A 297 8.25 -14.92 4.88
N TRP A 298 8.74 -15.01 3.63
CA TRP A 298 10.15 -14.83 3.32
C TRP A 298 10.59 -13.37 3.30
N PHE A 299 9.78 -12.50 2.72
CA PHE A 299 10.19 -11.14 2.35
C PHE A 299 9.37 -10.04 3.05
N GLY A 300 8.33 -10.42 3.77
CA GLY A 300 7.42 -9.48 4.43
C GLY A 300 6.43 -8.81 3.48
N SER A 301 5.57 -7.97 4.04
CA SER A 301 4.60 -7.16 3.30
C SER A 301 4.64 -5.75 3.86
N PHE A 302 5.67 -5.01 3.49
CA PHE A 302 5.94 -3.69 4.05
C PHE A 302 4.95 -2.65 3.54
N HIS A 303 4.39 -2.82 2.34
CA HIS A 303 3.40 -1.91 1.75
C HIS A 303 1.96 -2.09 2.23
N ARG A 304 1.68 -3.07 3.10
CA ARG A 304 0.31 -3.41 3.50
C ARG A 304 -0.45 -2.16 3.99
N SER A 305 -1.62 -1.91 3.41
CA SER A 305 -2.52 -0.79 3.70
C SER A 305 -1.90 0.62 3.55
N ARG A 306 -0.70 0.75 2.96
CA ARG A 306 -0.03 2.05 2.78
C ARG A 306 -0.87 3.01 1.98
N ASP A 307 -1.29 2.53 0.82
CA ASP A 307 -1.93 3.40 -0.15
C ASP A 307 -3.33 3.78 0.32
N PHE A 308 -4.02 2.87 1.03
CA PHE A 308 -5.23 3.20 1.77
C PHE A 308 -5.00 4.41 2.70
N TRP A 309 -3.98 4.35 3.55
CA TRP A 309 -3.69 5.45 4.49
C TRP A 309 -3.22 6.72 3.78
N ASN A 310 -2.46 6.59 2.69
CA ASN A 310 -2.07 7.73 1.87
C ASN A 310 -3.29 8.43 1.27
N ASP A 311 -4.21 7.68 0.65
CA ASP A 311 -5.45 8.22 0.07
C ASP A 311 -6.39 8.78 1.14
N PHE A 312 -6.49 8.12 2.29
CA PHE A 312 -7.30 8.58 3.42
C PHE A 312 -6.84 9.96 3.91
N PHE A 313 -5.53 10.18 4.08
CA PHE A 313 -5.02 11.48 4.55
C PHE A 313 -4.92 12.52 3.43
N ARG A 314 -4.63 12.11 2.19
CA ARG A 314 -4.62 13.00 1.01
C ARG A 314 -5.99 13.61 0.77
N SER A 315 -7.05 12.81 0.76
CA SER A 315 -8.43 13.29 0.55
C SER A 315 -8.91 14.27 1.64
N ARG A 316 -8.30 14.25 2.82
CA ARG A 316 -8.63 15.15 3.94
C ARG A 316 -7.76 16.41 4.00
N SER A 317 -6.64 16.43 3.27
CA SER A 317 -5.70 17.56 3.28
C SER A 317 -6.20 18.75 2.44
N GLY A 318 -7.08 18.52 1.45
CA GLY A 318 -7.65 19.56 0.60
C GLY A 318 -9.00 20.13 1.06
N ASP A 319 -9.54 19.67 2.20
CA ASP A 319 -10.84 20.11 2.69
C ASP A 319 -10.68 21.25 3.73
N GLU A 320 -10.37 22.46 3.25
CA GLU A 320 -10.20 23.67 4.08
C GLU A 320 -11.44 23.95 4.97
N THR A 321 -12.63 23.54 4.52
CA THR A 321 -13.88 23.76 5.27
C THR A 321 -14.00 22.95 6.57
N ARG A 322 -13.19 21.91 6.77
CA ARG A 322 -13.18 21.13 8.03
C ARG A 322 -12.16 21.61 9.06
N ALA A 323 -11.29 22.56 8.71
CA ALA A 323 -10.38 23.17 9.68
C ALA A 323 -11.12 24.07 10.69
N THR A 324 -12.34 24.51 10.36
CA THR A 324 -13.16 25.44 11.16
C THR A 324 -14.28 24.79 11.99
N ASP A 325 -14.60 23.51 11.76
CA ASP A 325 -15.66 22.82 12.51
C ASP A 325 -15.10 22.21 13.80
N GLY A 326 -14.90 23.06 14.82
CA GLY A 326 -14.56 22.65 16.19
C GLY A 326 -15.62 21.80 16.92
N ALA A 327 -16.57 21.20 16.20
CA ALA A 327 -17.77 20.55 16.75
C ALA A 327 -18.08 19.15 16.20
N HIS A 328 -17.35 18.64 15.20
CA HIS A 328 -17.56 17.27 14.71
C HIS A 328 -16.55 16.30 15.34
N ASP A 329 -17.06 15.37 16.16
CA ASP A 329 -16.32 14.22 16.71
C ASP A 329 -15.76 13.38 15.54
N GLY A 330 -14.51 13.66 15.16
CA GLY A 330 -13.80 12.88 14.13
C GLY A 330 -13.56 11.43 14.56
N PRO A 331 -13.19 10.55 13.62
CA PRO A 331 -12.75 9.21 13.98
C PRO A 331 -11.61 9.31 15.01
N TRP A 332 -11.68 8.53 16.09
CA TRP A 332 -10.68 8.48 17.18
C TRP A 332 -10.70 9.64 18.19
N SER A 333 -11.72 10.50 18.17
CA SER A 333 -11.84 11.65 19.09
C SER A 333 -12.06 11.26 20.56
N SER A 334 -12.76 10.14 20.84
CA SER A 334 -12.93 9.62 22.22
C SER A 334 -11.57 9.29 22.85
N GLY A 335 -10.71 8.60 22.09
CA GLY A 335 -9.38 8.23 22.50
C GLY A 335 -8.47 9.44 22.69
N ALA A 336 -8.46 10.38 21.73
CA ALA A 336 -7.69 11.62 21.84
C ALA A 336 -8.07 12.43 23.10
N ARG A 337 -9.37 12.58 23.38
CA ARG A 337 -9.85 13.23 24.61
C ARG A 337 -9.42 12.53 25.88
N TRP A 338 -9.30 11.21 25.87
CA TRP A 338 -8.79 10.47 27.02
C TRP A 338 -7.27 10.66 27.19
N VAL A 339 -6.50 10.53 26.12
CA VAL A 339 -5.04 10.77 26.14
C VAL A 339 -4.69 12.15 26.70
N LEU A 340 -5.41 13.19 26.28
CA LEU A 340 -5.20 14.56 26.78
C LEU A 340 -5.52 14.70 28.27
N ARG A 341 -6.50 13.96 28.80
CA ARG A 341 -6.78 13.94 30.25
C ARG A 341 -5.71 13.21 31.05
N GLU A 342 -5.04 12.25 30.44
CA GLU A 342 -3.91 11.51 31.03
C GLU A 342 -2.55 12.23 30.81
N SER A 343 -2.53 13.38 30.13
CA SER A 343 -1.30 14.10 29.76
C SER A 343 -0.40 14.47 30.95
N ASN A 344 -0.98 14.63 32.15
CA ASN A 344 -0.26 14.88 33.39
C ASN A 344 0.62 13.70 33.84
N ARG A 345 0.36 12.49 33.36
CA ARG A 345 1.20 11.29 33.61
C ARG A 345 2.36 11.18 32.64
N LEU A 346 2.20 11.75 31.45
CA LEU A 346 3.24 11.83 30.44
C LEU A 346 4.21 12.90 30.92
N THR A 347 5.34 12.51 31.51
CA THR A 347 6.30 13.40 32.18
C THR A 347 7.72 13.34 31.59
N ALA A 348 7.97 12.43 30.64
CA ALA A 348 9.28 12.31 30.03
C ALA A 348 9.64 13.54 29.16
N PRO A 349 10.93 13.84 28.96
CA PRO A 349 11.38 14.96 28.12
C PRO A 349 11.00 14.81 26.64
N ALA A 350 10.81 13.58 26.16
CA ALA A 350 10.36 13.28 24.81
C ALA A 350 9.04 12.50 24.83
N LEU A 351 8.23 12.68 23.79
CA LEU A 351 6.98 11.94 23.56
C LEU A 351 6.90 11.51 22.10
N VAL A 352 6.59 10.23 21.89
CA VAL A 352 6.31 9.67 20.57
C VAL A 352 4.80 9.43 20.46
N ASP A 353 4.17 10.09 19.49
CA ASP A 353 2.80 9.79 19.05
C ASP A 353 2.88 8.80 17.90
N LEU A 354 2.64 7.52 18.20
CA LEU A 354 2.78 6.42 17.26
C LEU A 354 1.45 6.20 16.52
N GLY A 355 1.48 6.36 15.20
CA GLY A 355 0.28 6.42 14.37
C GLY A 355 -0.42 7.76 14.51
N SER A 356 0.34 8.85 14.47
CA SER A 356 -0.13 10.21 14.80
C SER A 356 -1.21 10.74 13.87
N GLY A 357 -1.44 10.12 12.71
CA GLY A 357 -2.32 10.63 11.68
C GLY A 357 -1.89 12.04 11.24
N ASP A 358 -2.86 12.94 11.10
CA ASP A 358 -2.62 14.34 10.70
C ASP A 358 -1.91 15.21 11.78
N GLY A 359 -1.48 14.60 12.90
CA GLY A 359 -0.72 15.27 13.95
C GLY A 359 -1.54 16.15 14.88
N ARG A 360 -2.88 16.21 14.76
CA ARG A 360 -3.73 17.05 15.64
C ARG A 360 -3.56 16.73 17.12
N LEU A 361 -3.53 15.44 17.48
CA LEU A 361 -3.28 15.02 18.87
C LEU A 361 -1.85 15.37 19.31
N SER A 362 -0.86 15.13 18.44
CA SER A 362 0.53 15.48 18.68
C SER A 362 0.71 16.98 18.97
N ALA A 363 0.06 17.84 18.18
CA ALA A 363 0.08 19.29 18.36
C ALA A 363 -0.55 19.73 19.68
N GLN A 364 -1.68 19.12 20.07
CA GLN A 364 -2.31 19.40 21.37
C GLN A 364 -1.44 18.92 22.55
N LEU A 365 -0.75 17.79 22.41
CA LEU A 365 0.21 17.29 23.40
C LEU A 365 1.46 18.17 23.50
N ALA A 366 1.92 18.75 22.39
CA ALA A 366 3.02 19.70 22.39
C ALA A 366 2.65 21.01 23.10
N ASN A 367 1.40 21.44 22.98
CA ASN A 367 0.90 22.71 23.55
C ASN A 367 0.34 22.59 24.99
N SER A 368 0.01 21.40 25.47
CA SER A 368 -0.67 21.19 26.78
C SER A 368 0.27 21.17 28.00
N GLY A 369 1.57 21.40 27.81
CA GLY A 369 2.56 21.30 28.89
C GLY A 369 2.69 22.54 29.77
N SER A 370 2.03 22.56 30.93
CA SER A 370 2.30 23.53 32.02
C SER A 370 3.58 23.22 32.83
N ALA A 371 4.32 22.13 32.55
CA ALA A 371 5.45 21.67 33.37
C ALA A 371 6.75 21.34 32.59
N SER A 372 6.75 21.45 31.26
CA SER A 372 7.99 21.34 30.47
C SER A 372 7.82 22.16 29.20
N ALA A 373 8.25 23.42 29.27
CA ALA A 373 8.27 24.35 28.13
C ALA A 373 9.16 23.90 26.95
N HIS A 374 9.69 22.66 26.99
CA HIS A 374 10.67 22.13 26.04
C HIS A 374 10.50 20.62 25.76
N ARG A 375 9.30 20.02 25.97
CA ARG A 375 9.09 18.61 25.60
C ARG A 375 9.24 18.43 24.10
N ARG A 376 10.06 17.47 23.68
CA ARG A 376 10.15 17.06 22.27
C ARG A 376 8.97 16.15 21.94
N VAL A 377 8.16 16.52 20.95
CA VAL A 377 7.08 15.67 20.42
C VAL A 377 7.45 15.17 19.03
N VAL A 378 7.33 13.86 18.83
CA VAL A 378 7.56 13.18 17.56
C VAL A 378 6.24 12.59 17.07
N ALA A 379 5.68 13.15 16.01
CA ALA A 379 4.51 12.62 15.30
C ALA A 379 4.99 11.54 14.31
N ALA A 380 4.89 10.27 14.72
CA ALA A 380 5.38 9.14 13.95
C ALA A 380 4.23 8.47 13.21
N ASP A 381 4.25 8.49 11.87
CA ASP A 381 3.21 7.87 11.05
C ASP A 381 3.78 7.11 9.86
N TYR A 382 2.99 6.18 9.33
CA TYR A 382 3.33 5.42 8.14
C TYR A 382 3.00 6.20 6.84
N SER A 383 1.94 7.00 6.86
CA SER A 383 1.50 7.79 5.71
C SER A 383 2.35 9.05 5.54
N ALA A 384 2.87 9.26 4.33
CA ALA A 384 3.60 10.47 4.00
C ALA A 384 2.70 11.72 4.03
N TYR A 385 1.42 11.57 3.66
CA TYR A 385 0.43 12.65 3.68
C TYR A 385 0.02 13.02 5.11
N ALA A 386 -0.10 12.03 6.00
CA ALA A 386 -0.34 12.25 7.42
C ALA A 386 0.78 13.09 8.05
N ARG A 387 2.03 12.69 7.78
CA ARG A 387 3.22 13.44 8.20
C ARG A 387 3.28 14.84 7.61
N ALA A 388 3.03 15.00 6.31
CA ALA A 388 3.01 16.32 5.68
C ALA A 388 1.96 17.24 6.32
N ALA A 389 0.78 16.72 6.64
CA ALA A 389 -0.25 17.48 7.37
C ALA A 389 0.20 17.86 8.79
N ALA A 390 0.86 16.94 9.51
CA ALA A 390 1.42 17.20 10.83
C ALA A 390 2.52 18.28 10.79
N ASP A 391 3.43 18.20 9.83
CA ASP A 391 4.48 19.21 9.61
C ASP A 391 3.88 20.59 9.25
N ALA A 392 2.81 20.61 8.44
CA ALA A 392 2.13 21.83 8.04
C ALA A 392 1.32 22.50 9.18
N SER A 393 1.11 21.82 10.31
CA SER A 393 0.33 22.35 11.43
C SER A 393 0.97 23.56 12.13
N GLY A 394 2.28 23.78 11.94
CA GLY A 394 3.04 24.84 12.62
C GLY A 394 3.24 24.61 14.13
N ALA A 395 2.83 23.47 14.67
CA ALA A 395 3.05 23.12 16.06
C ALA A 395 4.53 22.78 16.34
N PRO A 396 5.02 22.93 17.59
CA PRO A 396 6.41 22.62 17.95
C PRO A 396 6.62 21.09 18.08
N LEU A 397 6.53 20.39 16.95
CA LEU A 397 6.73 18.95 16.83
C LEU A 397 7.69 18.63 15.67
N SER A 398 8.15 17.39 15.63
CA SER A 398 8.87 16.82 14.49
C SER A 398 8.10 15.61 13.97
N THR A 399 8.22 15.30 12.68
CA THR A 399 7.62 14.09 12.12
C THR A 399 8.64 13.00 11.86
N ALA A 400 8.22 11.74 11.99
CA ALA A 400 9.04 10.58 11.65
C ALA A 400 8.23 9.58 10.83
N HIS A 401 8.84 9.02 9.79
CA HIS A 401 8.23 7.90 9.07
C HIS A 401 8.50 6.60 9.83
N VAL A 402 7.45 5.85 10.13
CA VAL A 402 7.56 4.56 10.82
C VAL A 402 6.76 3.50 10.07
N ASN A 403 7.40 2.36 9.79
CA ASN A 403 6.72 1.18 9.26
C ASN A 403 6.89 0.01 10.23
N LEU A 404 5.87 -0.22 11.06
CA LEU A 404 5.86 -1.26 12.08
C LEU A 404 5.89 -2.70 11.51
N ALA A 405 5.76 -2.89 10.19
CA ALA A 405 6.01 -4.18 9.57
C ALA A 405 7.51 -4.51 9.47
N ARG A 406 8.39 -3.54 9.79
CA ARG A 406 9.85 -3.69 9.77
C ARG A 406 10.42 -3.62 11.18
N VAL A 407 11.38 -4.50 11.47
CA VAL A 407 12.13 -4.47 12.75
C VAL A 407 12.92 -3.16 12.92
N SER A 408 13.31 -2.52 11.81
CA SER A 408 13.95 -1.20 11.85
C SER A 408 13.05 -0.12 12.46
N ALA A 409 11.74 -0.30 12.58
CA ALA A 409 10.89 0.65 13.30
C ALA A 409 11.31 0.82 14.77
N LEU A 410 12.04 -0.14 15.35
CA LEU A 410 12.57 -0.03 16.71
C LEU A 410 13.69 1.01 16.85
N SER A 411 14.31 1.47 15.76
CA SER A 411 15.27 2.59 15.81
C SER A 411 14.60 3.97 15.89
N LEU A 412 13.26 4.03 15.76
CA LEU A 412 12.49 5.29 15.74
C LEU A 412 12.92 6.31 16.82
N PRO A 413 13.07 5.95 18.11
CA PRO A 413 13.50 6.93 19.12
C PRO A 413 14.89 7.49 18.80
N LEU A 414 15.85 6.62 18.47
CA LEU A 414 17.21 7.01 18.14
C LEU A 414 17.27 7.90 16.89
N ASP A 415 16.54 7.53 15.84
CA ASP A 415 16.47 8.27 14.57
C ASP A 415 15.82 9.65 14.78
N ALA A 416 14.91 9.78 15.75
CA ALA A 416 14.31 11.04 16.19
C ALA A 416 15.17 11.80 17.23
N GLY A 417 16.41 11.35 17.48
CA GLY A 417 17.35 11.98 18.40
C GLY A 417 16.99 11.82 19.88
N ILE A 418 16.16 10.85 20.24
CA ILE A 418 15.78 10.52 21.62
C ILE A 418 16.79 9.51 22.18
N ASP A 419 17.61 9.96 23.12
CA ASP A 419 18.68 9.19 23.77
C ASP A 419 18.40 8.87 25.26
N GLY A 420 17.22 9.24 25.75
CA GLY A 420 16.79 9.05 27.15
C GLY A 420 15.33 8.60 27.29
N ALA A 421 14.74 8.90 28.45
CA ALA A 421 13.35 8.57 28.75
C ALA A 421 12.39 9.20 27.75
N PHE A 422 11.42 8.43 27.25
CA PHE A 422 10.37 8.94 26.39
C PHE A 422 9.01 8.32 26.70
N ASP A 423 7.98 9.15 26.64
CA ASP A 423 6.59 8.73 26.69
C ASP A 423 6.14 8.23 25.31
N LEU A 424 5.18 7.33 25.29
CA LEU A 424 4.58 6.83 24.05
C LEU A 424 3.06 6.87 24.15
N VAL A 425 2.43 7.46 23.14
CA VAL A 425 0.97 7.42 22.96
C VAL A 425 0.65 6.71 21.65
N ALA A 426 -0.42 5.91 21.64
CA ALA A 426 -0.92 5.26 20.42
C ALA A 426 -2.46 5.36 20.41
N ASN A 427 -3.00 6.31 19.64
CA ASN A 427 -4.44 6.58 19.62
C ASN A 427 -5.15 5.72 18.56
N HIS A 428 -5.83 4.65 18.97
CA HIS A 428 -6.51 3.69 18.09
C HIS A 428 -5.62 3.07 17.01
N LEU A 429 -4.30 3.07 17.18
CA LEU A 429 -3.39 2.46 16.22
C LEU A 429 -3.45 0.93 16.28
N LEU A 430 -3.36 0.37 17.49
CA LEU A 430 -3.09 -1.06 17.71
C LEU A 430 -4.19 -1.97 17.12
N ASP A 431 -5.44 -1.51 17.14
CA ASP A 431 -6.61 -2.20 16.57
C ASP A 431 -6.73 -2.07 15.04
N HIS A 432 -5.89 -1.24 14.40
CA HIS A 432 -5.73 -1.22 12.94
C HIS A 432 -4.50 -2.01 12.46
N LEU A 433 -3.73 -2.61 13.38
CA LEU A 433 -2.56 -3.42 13.05
C LEU A 433 -2.92 -4.91 13.04
N GLY A 434 -2.39 -5.64 12.05
CA GLY A 434 -2.38 -7.10 12.09
C GLY A 434 -1.47 -7.62 13.22
N PRO A 435 -1.70 -8.85 13.74
CA PRO A 435 -0.97 -9.38 14.90
C PRO A 435 0.56 -9.28 14.77
N HIS A 436 1.13 -9.64 13.62
CA HIS A 436 2.58 -9.59 13.39
C HIS A 436 3.17 -8.17 13.42
N VAL A 437 2.40 -7.16 13.02
CA VAL A 437 2.83 -5.75 12.99
C VAL A 437 2.71 -5.15 14.40
N ARG A 438 1.65 -5.51 15.13
CA ARG A 438 1.41 -5.07 16.51
C ARG A 438 2.53 -5.46 17.47
N LEU A 439 3.23 -6.58 17.22
CA LEU A 439 4.41 -6.98 18.00
C LEU A 439 5.49 -5.89 18.06
N GLN A 440 5.71 -5.13 16.98
CA GLN A 440 6.70 -4.04 16.99
C GLN A 440 6.22 -2.84 17.80
N ALA A 441 4.92 -2.53 17.77
CA ALA A 441 4.34 -1.50 18.63
C ALA A 441 4.47 -1.84 20.12
N LEU A 442 4.20 -3.10 20.50
CA LEU A 442 4.40 -3.59 21.87
C LEU A 442 5.87 -3.52 22.31
N ARG A 443 6.83 -3.78 21.40
CA ARG A 443 8.27 -3.58 21.67
C ARG A 443 8.61 -2.11 21.90
N LEU A 444 8.07 -1.18 21.11
CA LEU A 444 8.26 0.27 21.32
C LEU A 444 7.65 0.73 22.66
N ILE A 445 6.46 0.24 23.01
CA ILE A 445 5.82 0.46 24.32
C ILE A 445 6.74 -0.02 25.45
N ARG A 446 7.30 -1.23 25.33
CA ARG A 446 8.26 -1.77 26.31
C ARG A 446 9.53 -0.93 26.38
N MET A 447 10.05 -0.44 25.27
CA MET A 447 11.21 0.45 25.23
C MET A 447 10.93 1.77 25.95
N SER A 448 9.76 2.38 25.73
CA SER A 448 9.32 3.60 26.43
C SER A 448 9.32 3.38 27.95
N LEU A 449 8.66 2.31 28.43
CA LEU A 449 8.60 2.01 29.86
C LEU A 449 9.99 1.73 30.47
N ARG A 450 10.83 0.94 29.79
CA ARG A 450 12.19 0.63 30.27
C ARG A 450 13.13 1.84 30.25
N SER A 451 12.85 2.84 29.42
CA SER A 451 13.58 4.10 29.40
C SER A 451 13.20 5.02 30.58
N GLY A 452 12.17 4.67 31.35
CA GLY A 452 11.63 5.47 32.45
C GLY A 452 10.46 6.37 32.06
N GLY A 453 9.91 6.22 30.84
CA GLY A 453 8.73 6.93 30.39
C GLY A 453 7.42 6.19 30.69
N THR A 454 6.32 6.77 30.21
CA THR A 454 4.96 6.23 30.32
C THR A 454 4.41 5.87 28.95
N ALA A 455 3.74 4.72 28.86
CA ALA A 455 3.07 4.31 27.63
C ALA A 455 1.56 4.14 27.83
N ILE A 456 0.76 4.80 27.00
CA ILE A 456 -0.70 4.68 26.97
C ILE A 456 -1.21 4.48 25.54
N ALA A 457 -2.31 3.75 25.39
CA ALA A 457 -2.98 3.58 24.11
C ALA A 457 -4.49 3.63 24.26
N THR A 458 -5.18 3.78 23.14
CA THR A 458 -6.63 3.63 23.05
C THR A 458 -6.95 2.65 21.92
N LEU A 459 -8.01 1.88 22.08
CA LEU A 459 -8.40 0.84 21.14
C LEU A 459 -9.92 0.70 21.09
N PHE A 460 -10.41 0.04 20.06
CA PHE A 460 -11.79 -0.47 19.99
C PHE A 460 -11.83 -1.95 20.33
N SER A 461 -12.83 -2.38 21.11
CA SER A 461 -12.98 -3.81 21.44
C SER A 461 -13.85 -4.56 20.45
N THR A 462 -14.67 -3.86 19.66
CA THR A 462 -15.54 -4.45 18.66
C THR A 462 -15.18 -4.01 17.25
N ARG A 463 -15.30 -4.95 16.30
CA ARG A 463 -15.13 -4.71 14.87
C ARG A 463 -16.06 -3.62 14.39
N ASP A 464 -15.55 -2.74 13.54
CA ASP A 464 -16.41 -1.83 12.78
C ASP A 464 -17.25 -2.65 11.78
N GLN A 465 -18.56 -2.71 12.01
CA GLN A 465 -19.50 -3.44 11.15
C GLN A 465 -19.97 -2.61 9.95
N THR A 466 -19.54 -1.36 9.85
CA THR A 466 -19.79 -0.55 8.65
C THR A 466 -18.99 -1.14 7.48
N ASP A 467 -19.56 -1.13 6.26
CA ASP A 467 -18.94 -1.64 5.01
C ASP A 467 -17.71 -0.79 4.61
N GLY A 468 -16.65 -0.83 5.42
CA GLY A 468 -15.36 -0.22 5.14
C GLY A 468 -14.58 -1.03 4.11
N PRO A 469 -13.60 -0.42 3.43
CA PRO A 469 -12.78 -1.14 2.46
C PRO A 469 -12.10 -2.34 3.13
N PRO A 470 -11.99 -3.50 2.45
CA PRO A 470 -11.45 -4.73 3.02
C PRO A 470 -9.98 -4.60 3.49
N GLU A 471 -9.29 -3.54 3.11
CA GLU A 471 -7.92 -3.20 3.49
C GLU A 471 -7.81 -2.60 4.91
N LEU A 472 -8.93 -2.14 5.47
CA LEU A 472 -9.11 -1.66 6.84
C LEU A 472 -9.90 -2.67 7.69
N VAL A 473 -9.53 -3.96 7.68
CA VAL A 473 -10.08 -4.85 8.71
C VAL A 473 -9.55 -4.36 10.05
N ASN A 474 -10.36 -3.55 10.75
CA ASN A 474 -10.22 -3.27 12.17
C ASN A 474 -11.12 -4.27 12.90
N PRO A 475 -10.61 -5.43 13.32
CA PRO A 475 -11.42 -6.44 13.99
C PRO A 475 -11.91 -6.01 15.38
N GLY A 476 -11.42 -4.88 15.91
CA GLY A 476 -11.39 -4.64 17.35
C GLY A 476 -10.43 -5.63 18.04
N ILE A 477 -10.02 -5.30 19.26
CA ILE A 477 -9.20 -6.16 20.10
C ILE A 477 -9.88 -6.25 21.46
N ALA A 478 -10.32 -7.45 21.85
CA ALA A 478 -10.87 -7.65 23.18
C ALA A 478 -9.79 -7.33 24.24
N PRO A 479 -10.14 -6.71 25.38
CA PRO A 479 -9.15 -6.36 26.40
C PRO A 479 -8.30 -7.55 26.89
N ASP A 480 -8.89 -8.75 26.99
CA ASP A 480 -8.18 -9.97 27.40
C ASP A 480 -7.17 -10.44 26.35
N ASP A 481 -7.50 -10.31 25.05
CA ASP A 481 -6.58 -10.64 23.96
C ASP A 481 -5.38 -9.70 23.96
N LEU A 482 -5.63 -8.39 24.15
CA LEU A 482 -4.55 -7.41 24.29
C LEU A 482 -3.67 -7.72 25.51
N ALA A 483 -4.27 -8.08 26.64
CA ALA A 483 -3.54 -8.44 27.86
C ALA A 483 -2.64 -9.66 27.64
N ALA A 484 -3.15 -10.70 26.96
CA ALA A 484 -2.37 -11.89 26.64
C ALA A 484 -1.20 -11.58 25.69
N GLU A 485 -1.42 -10.76 24.65
CA GLU A 485 -0.35 -10.34 23.76
C GLU A 485 0.69 -9.46 24.46
N ALA A 486 0.27 -8.52 25.30
CA ALA A 486 1.15 -7.66 26.07
C ALA A 486 2.02 -8.46 27.07
N ALA A 487 1.45 -9.46 27.73
CA ALA A 487 2.16 -10.32 28.67
C ALA A 487 3.34 -11.07 28.02
N ALA A 488 3.23 -11.44 26.73
CA ALA A 488 4.34 -12.04 25.97
C ALA A 488 5.56 -11.11 25.79
N PHE A 489 5.42 -9.82 26.13
CA PHE A 489 6.47 -8.80 26.11
C PHE A 489 6.82 -8.26 27.51
N ASP A 490 6.45 -8.96 28.58
CA ASP A 490 6.60 -8.51 29.98
C ASP A 490 5.84 -7.20 30.27
N LEU A 491 4.69 -6.99 29.63
CA LEU A 491 3.84 -5.82 29.81
C LEU A 491 2.55 -6.18 30.55
N GLY A 492 2.19 -5.38 31.55
CA GLY A 492 0.87 -5.39 32.17
C GLY A 492 -0.02 -4.32 31.54
N VAL A 493 -1.33 -4.56 31.53
CA VAL A 493 -2.34 -3.62 31.00
C VAL A 493 -3.35 -3.27 32.08
N GLU A 494 -3.59 -1.98 32.29
CA GLU A 494 -4.74 -1.46 33.04
C GLU A 494 -5.77 -0.93 32.04
N ILE A 495 -6.94 -1.54 32.00
CA ILE A 495 -8.01 -1.20 31.05
C ILE A 495 -8.94 -0.14 31.65
N VAL A 496 -9.20 0.92 30.90
CA VAL A 496 -10.06 2.04 31.31
C VAL A 496 -11.19 2.21 30.28
N PRO A 497 -12.45 1.90 30.61
CA PRO A 497 -13.56 2.12 29.69
C PRO A 497 -13.68 3.61 29.29
N LEU A 498 -13.83 3.89 28.00
CA LEU A 498 -14.03 5.26 27.53
C LEU A 498 -15.51 5.55 27.30
N ARG A 499 -15.89 6.81 27.48
CA ARG A 499 -17.21 7.27 27.04
C ARG A 499 -17.15 7.46 25.51
N PRO A 500 -17.92 6.68 24.73
CA PRO A 500 -17.93 6.85 23.29
C PRO A 500 -18.57 8.18 22.88
N THR A 501 -18.28 8.57 21.65
CA THR A 501 -18.89 9.64 20.89
C THR A 501 -20.01 9.11 20.00
N SER A 502 -20.73 9.98 19.31
CA SER A 502 -21.65 9.57 18.25
C SER A 502 -20.96 8.85 17.09
N ALA A 503 -19.66 9.06 16.88
CA ALA A 503 -18.90 8.46 15.78
C ALA A 503 -18.43 7.02 16.06
N ASP A 504 -18.37 6.59 17.33
CA ASP A 504 -17.72 5.33 17.71
C ASP A 504 -18.43 4.52 18.81
N TRP A 505 -19.68 4.85 19.13
CA TRP A 505 -20.47 4.14 20.15
C TRP A 505 -20.65 2.64 19.87
N HIS A 506 -20.68 2.23 18.60
CA HIS A 506 -20.79 0.82 18.21
C HIS A 506 -19.47 0.03 18.35
N ARG A 507 -18.35 0.73 18.59
CA ARG A 507 -17.00 0.16 18.57
C ARG A 507 -16.40 -0.09 19.96
N ALA A 508 -17.14 0.29 21.01
CA ALA A 508 -16.79 0.09 22.42
C ALA A 508 -15.32 0.49 22.74
N PRO A 509 -15.00 1.79 22.71
CA PRO A 509 -13.64 2.29 22.94
C PRO A 509 -13.17 2.08 24.38
N TYR A 510 -11.89 1.76 24.54
CA TYR A 510 -11.22 1.66 25.83
C TYR A 510 -9.80 2.26 25.77
N GLY A 511 -9.35 2.81 26.89
CA GLY A 511 -7.98 3.25 27.12
C GLY A 511 -7.19 2.17 27.82
N VAL A 512 -5.87 2.20 27.64
CA VAL A 512 -4.93 1.25 28.21
C VAL A 512 -3.75 2.02 28.79
N ARG A 513 -3.44 1.73 30.06
CA ARG A 513 -2.15 2.13 30.64
C ARG A 513 -1.25 0.91 30.71
N PHE A 514 -0.09 0.99 30.08
CA PHE A 514 0.88 -0.10 30.12
C PHE A 514 1.79 0.05 31.34
N THR A 515 2.15 -1.08 31.93
CA THR A 515 3.12 -1.17 33.02
C THR A 515 4.16 -2.23 32.69
N GLN A 516 5.36 -2.10 33.24
CA GLN A 516 6.34 -3.16 33.15
C GLN A 516 6.01 -4.23 34.19
N GLN A 517 5.87 -5.49 33.77
CA GLN A 517 5.85 -6.60 34.73
C GLN A 517 7.29 -6.96 35.11
N PRO A 518 7.58 -7.18 36.41
CA PRO A 518 8.85 -7.76 36.81
C PRO A 518 8.93 -9.18 36.23
N GLY A 519 9.79 -9.39 35.24
CA GLY A 519 9.93 -10.70 34.60
C GLY A 519 10.38 -11.75 35.60
N ALA A 520 9.65 -12.86 35.71
CA ALA A 520 10.29 -14.13 36.02
C ALA A 520 11.29 -14.39 34.90
N ALA A 521 12.56 -14.64 35.24
CA ALA A 521 13.57 -15.00 34.26
C ALA A 521 13.05 -16.15 33.38
N PRO A 522 13.29 -16.15 32.05
CA PRO A 522 12.83 -17.21 31.19
C PRO A 522 13.46 -18.53 31.64
N THR A 523 12.65 -19.42 32.21
CA THR A 523 13.03 -20.83 32.38
C THR A 523 13.15 -21.41 30.98
N ALA A 524 14.37 -21.72 30.57
CA ALA A 524 14.63 -22.51 29.38
C ALA A 524 13.93 -23.87 29.50
N SER A 525 12.73 -23.98 28.93
CA SER A 525 12.13 -25.26 28.57
C SER A 525 11.10 -25.03 27.48
N THR A 526 11.58 -24.91 26.25
CA THR A 526 10.75 -25.06 25.05
C THR A 526 10.92 -26.50 24.58
N THR A 527 10.04 -27.38 25.02
CA THR A 527 9.80 -28.62 24.26
C THR A 527 8.64 -28.32 23.32
N LEU A 528 8.97 -28.02 22.05
CA LEU A 528 8.00 -27.97 20.97
C LEU A 528 7.48 -29.38 20.72
N THR A 529 6.36 -29.74 21.35
CA THR A 529 5.57 -30.91 20.94
C THR A 529 4.75 -30.55 19.71
N ALA A 530 5.23 -30.99 18.55
CA ALA A 530 4.44 -31.04 17.33
C ALA A 530 3.27 -32.01 17.51
N SER A 531 2.05 -31.50 17.60
CA SER A 531 0.85 -32.33 17.47
C SER A 531 0.70 -32.75 15.99
N ARG A 532 1.09 -33.99 15.70
CA ARG A 532 0.60 -34.71 14.53
C ARG A 532 -0.89 -35.00 14.76
N GLY A 533 -1.76 -34.23 14.11
CA GLY A 533 -3.17 -34.56 13.95
C GLY A 533 -3.37 -35.37 12.68
N THR A 534 -3.47 -36.68 12.82
CA THR A 534 -4.02 -37.61 11.82
C THR A 534 -5.54 -37.58 11.86
N ARG A 535 -6.18 -37.11 10.78
CA ARG A 535 -7.20 -37.79 9.95
C ARG A 535 -7.89 -36.79 9.03
#